data_AF-A0AAE6SLS9-F1
#
_entry.id   AF-A0AAE6SLS9-F1
#
_cell.length_a   1.000
_cell.length_b   1.000
_cell.length_c   1.000
_cell.angle_alpha   90.00
_cell.angle_beta   90.00
_cell.angle_gamma   90.00
#
_symmetry.space_group_name_H-M   'P 1'
#
loop_
_entity.id
_entity.type
_entity.pdbx_description
1 polymer ?
#
loop_
_entity_poly.entity_id
_entity_poly.type
_entity_poly.pdbx_seq_one_letter_code
_entity_poly.pdbx_strand_id
1 'polypeptide(L)'
;MAARSLICIGVCLGLSACGGGGGDSGSSGSPETPPVQKMAISGKAIDGYVQGATTYLDLNFNRQLDEGEPNAVTSNTGDYRLELTEAQHECAQYVPLVVDVPVGAVDLDTGPVEQAYQMVLPPKFKPLTQDDFYHVTPLTTALWSSVEKELAAGGALTCQSVMADQQKREQLMNSLEQAVDRVVYHYNIPEQKIYEDFIATGDSETSTKAQEIVRGLQKSFSASEELKRAHPDAFYAYVDYHQGDSRDNDNAYPQAWYRDQGIYWTNKSRTELVKVSDDLSQDIRVIGYSEKANVAGNGYSYSNEYGFESRHGDDSPYTCDIKESITTAVDGKEYELVNLANGAAQVFADCIPEDLAGVITHRYATIGYKDAGADYSSQFVYFLGGSNSFPFLNDWVGMADDHATRNMSELVAAFEQLPYRYDDKTPEPEASSWFKKQTVTDSNKVTTTISYDNQGRYRKFTIFADGTHKEECGTDGVAWGTCNQ
;
A
#
# COMPACT_ATOMS: atom_id res chain seq x y z
N MET A 1 2.73 30.67 -37.03
CA MET A 1 2.66 32.14 -37.13
C MET A 1 2.79 32.72 -35.74
N ALA A 2 3.51 33.84 -35.57
CA ALA A 2 3.75 34.46 -34.28
C ALA A 2 2.88 35.70 -34.08
N ALA A 3 2.48 35.97 -32.84
CA ALA A 3 2.04 37.29 -32.39
C ALA A 3 2.58 37.53 -30.96
N ARG A 4 3.65 38.32 -30.88
CA ARG A 4 4.15 38.92 -29.63
C ARG A 4 3.37 40.21 -29.36
N SER A 5 3.31 40.65 -28.10
CA SER A 5 3.24 42.10 -27.82
C SER A 5 3.79 42.49 -26.44
N LEU A 6 4.40 43.68 -26.38
CA LEU A 6 5.13 44.31 -25.27
C LEU A 6 4.88 45.84 -25.31
N ILE A 7 5.25 46.72 -24.37
CA ILE A 7 6.12 46.63 -23.18
C ILE A 7 5.66 47.70 -22.13
N CYS A 8 6.55 48.09 -21.20
CA CYS A 8 6.52 49.25 -20.27
C CYS A 8 5.99 48.96 -18.85
N ILE A 9 6.79 48.99 -17.76
CA ILE A 9 7.80 49.94 -17.24
C ILE A 9 7.18 51.20 -16.60
N GLY A 10 7.48 51.40 -15.31
CA GLY A 10 7.17 52.62 -14.55
C GLY A 10 7.69 52.57 -13.10
N VAL A 11 8.97 52.88 -12.89
CA VAL A 11 9.58 53.06 -11.56
C VAL A 11 9.54 54.55 -11.17
N CYS A 12 9.15 54.87 -9.93
CA CYS A 12 9.50 56.14 -9.28
C CYS A 12 9.56 55.99 -7.75
N LEU A 13 10.60 56.55 -7.14
CA LEU A 13 10.83 56.61 -5.69
C LEU A 13 10.18 57.86 -5.07
N GLY A 14 9.90 57.82 -3.76
CA GLY A 14 9.46 58.99 -3.00
C GLY A 14 9.62 58.81 -1.49
N LEU A 15 10.77 59.24 -0.94
CA LEU A 15 10.99 59.41 0.49
C LEU A 15 10.88 60.91 0.84
N SER A 16 10.06 61.25 1.84
CA SER A 16 10.17 62.50 2.60
C SER A 16 9.51 62.35 3.98
N ALA A 17 10.13 62.95 5.00
CA ALA A 17 9.85 62.69 6.42
C ALA A 17 9.11 63.85 7.12
N CYS A 18 8.55 63.60 8.32
CA CYS A 18 8.48 64.57 9.43
C CYS A 18 8.02 63.90 10.75
N GLY A 19 8.52 64.36 11.92
CA GLY A 19 7.62 64.53 13.08
C GLY A 19 7.95 63.96 14.49
N GLY A 20 9.08 64.34 15.12
CA GLY A 20 9.24 64.50 16.60
C GLY A 20 9.06 63.30 17.57
N GLY A 21 9.55 63.33 18.82
CA GLY A 21 10.49 64.26 19.46
C GLY A 21 10.56 64.13 21.00
N GLY A 22 11.76 63.96 21.56
CA GLY A 22 12.19 64.39 22.91
C GLY A 22 11.65 63.69 24.19
N GLY A 23 12.55 63.20 25.05
CA GLY A 23 12.24 62.85 26.45
C GLY A 23 13.26 61.89 27.08
N ASP A 24 14.19 62.42 27.89
CA ASP A 24 15.30 61.66 28.49
C ASP A 24 14.96 61.10 29.89
N SER A 25 15.27 59.82 30.14
CA SER A 25 15.49 59.27 31.48
C SER A 25 16.14 57.89 31.39
N GLY A 26 17.32 57.72 31.99
CA GLY A 26 18.08 56.47 31.91
C GLY A 26 17.54 55.36 32.81
N SER A 27 17.50 54.14 32.28
CA SER A 27 17.53 52.91 33.06
C SER A 27 18.32 51.85 32.29
N SER A 28 19.27 51.20 32.96
CA SER A 28 20.14 50.19 32.37
C SER A 28 19.42 48.85 32.24
N GLY A 29 18.65 48.70 31.17
CA GLY A 29 18.14 47.40 30.71
C GLY A 29 19.27 46.60 30.08
N SER A 30 19.52 45.39 30.60
CA SER A 30 20.34 44.40 29.88
C SER A 30 19.62 44.01 28.58
N PRO A 31 20.32 43.61 27.50
CA PRO A 31 19.65 43.05 26.33
C PRO A 31 18.96 41.75 26.75
N GLU A 32 17.63 41.75 26.79
CA GLU A 32 16.87 40.50 26.77
C GLU A 32 17.19 39.81 25.45
N THR A 33 17.96 38.72 25.55
CA THR A 33 18.17 37.81 24.42
C THR A 33 16.78 37.29 24.03
N PRO A 34 16.35 37.37 22.75
CA PRO A 34 15.08 36.79 22.36
C PRO A 34 15.07 35.31 22.75
N PRO A 35 13.93 34.76 23.21
CA PRO A 35 13.89 33.39 23.71
C PRO A 35 14.33 32.44 22.60
N VAL A 36 15.45 31.75 22.84
CA VAL A 36 15.92 30.68 21.96
C VAL A 36 14.81 29.63 21.91
N GLN A 37 14.19 29.45 20.75
CA GLN A 37 13.23 28.38 20.55
C GLN A 37 13.99 27.06 20.73
N LYS A 38 13.67 26.34 21.80
CA LYS A 38 14.27 25.05 22.13
C LYS A 38 13.72 23.97 21.20
N MET A 39 14.37 23.83 20.05
CA MET A 39 14.26 22.65 19.20
C MET A 39 14.58 21.42 20.03
N ALA A 40 13.64 20.48 20.09
CA ALA A 40 13.77 19.30 20.94
C ALA A 40 12.92 18.14 20.43
N ILE A 41 13.38 16.93 20.70
CA ILE A 41 12.65 15.69 20.47
C ILE A 41 12.18 15.14 21.80
N SER A 42 10.92 14.74 21.85
CA SER A 42 10.30 14.11 23.03
C SER A 42 9.55 12.84 22.62
N GLY A 43 9.48 11.89 23.55
CA GLY A 43 8.88 10.59 23.34
C GLY A 43 9.02 9.73 24.60
N LYS A 44 8.76 8.44 24.45
CA LYS A 44 8.90 7.43 25.50
C LYS A 44 9.66 6.21 24.98
N ALA A 45 10.41 5.56 25.87
CA ALA A 45 10.88 4.19 25.67
C ALA A 45 9.81 3.20 26.16
N ILE A 46 9.34 2.30 25.28
CA ILE A 46 8.19 1.42 25.53
C ILE A 46 8.49 -0.04 25.10
N ASP A 47 8.84 -0.87 26.08
CA ASP A 47 8.97 -2.33 26.07
C ASP A 47 8.29 -2.93 27.33
N GLY A 48 7.27 -2.22 27.82
CA GLY A 48 7.18 -1.83 29.23
C GLY A 48 7.81 -0.43 29.41
N TYR A 49 7.31 0.43 30.31
CA TYR A 49 7.90 1.79 30.41
C TYR A 49 9.32 1.70 30.99
N VAL A 50 10.35 2.02 30.19
CA VAL A 50 11.75 1.80 30.59
C VAL A 50 12.33 3.01 31.33
N GLN A 51 12.63 2.86 32.62
CA GLN A 51 13.31 3.84 33.47
C GLN A 51 14.83 3.65 33.49
N GLY A 52 15.57 4.76 33.35
CA GLY A 52 17.04 4.77 33.51
C GLY A 52 17.83 4.34 32.27
N ALA A 53 17.17 4.24 31.12
CA ALA A 53 17.82 4.05 29.82
C ALA A 53 18.36 5.39 29.28
N THR A 54 19.33 5.32 28.37
CA THR A 54 19.92 6.51 27.72
C THR A 54 19.39 6.63 26.29
N THR A 55 18.65 7.69 26.01
CA THR A 55 18.14 8.00 24.66
C THR A 55 19.06 9.00 23.97
N TYR A 56 19.45 8.76 22.71
CA TYR A 56 20.31 9.66 21.93
C TYR A 56 20.02 9.61 20.42
N LEU A 57 20.34 10.69 19.70
CA LEU A 57 20.38 10.67 18.22
C LEU A 57 21.74 10.14 17.78
N ASP A 58 21.75 8.99 17.12
CA ASP A 58 22.95 8.34 16.59
C ASP A 58 23.31 8.96 15.22
N LEU A 59 24.21 9.95 15.25
CA LEU A 59 24.55 10.79 14.10
C LEU A 59 25.42 10.06 13.06
N ASN A 60 26.02 8.92 13.42
CA ASN A 60 26.98 8.16 12.62
C ASN A 60 26.66 6.66 12.45
N PHE A 61 25.49 6.23 12.91
CA PHE A 61 24.92 4.89 12.76
C PHE A 61 25.79 3.78 13.38
N ASN A 62 26.59 4.09 14.41
CA ASN A 62 27.45 3.11 15.07
C ASN A 62 26.76 2.40 16.25
N ARG A 63 25.56 2.84 16.66
CA ARG A 63 24.78 2.34 17.79
C ARG A 63 25.50 2.47 19.14
N GLN A 64 26.27 3.54 19.32
CA GLN A 64 26.98 3.92 20.55
C GLN A 64 26.84 5.42 20.76
N LEU A 65 26.67 5.86 22.01
CA LEU A 65 26.60 7.28 22.34
C LEU A 65 27.99 7.93 22.21
N ASP A 66 28.17 8.79 21.21
CA ASP A 66 29.42 9.50 20.92
C ASP A 66 29.48 10.95 21.46
N GLU A 67 30.70 11.50 21.50
CA GLU A 67 30.91 12.91 21.88
C GLU A 67 30.27 13.86 20.85
N GLY A 68 29.32 14.68 21.32
CA GLY A 68 28.59 15.65 20.49
C GLY A 68 27.18 15.19 20.10
N GLU A 69 26.77 13.98 20.47
CA GLU A 69 25.40 13.49 20.24
C GLU A 69 24.45 13.97 21.33
N PRO A 70 23.27 14.51 20.98
CA PRO A 70 22.29 14.97 21.95
C PRO A 70 21.63 13.75 22.60
N ASN A 71 21.55 13.76 23.93
CA ASN A 71 21.08 12.63 24.71
C ASN A 71 20.28 13.06 25.95
N ALA A 72 19.52 12.11 26.51
CA ALA A 72 18.77 12.24 27.75
C ALA A 72 18.63 10.88 28.44
N VAL A 73 18.33 10.88 29.75
CA VAL A 73 18.00 9.66 30.50
C VAL A 73 16.48 9.58 30.67
N THR A 74 15.90 8.38 30.52
CA THR A 74 14.46 8.16 30.64
C THR A 74 13.95 8.31 32.09
N SER A 75 12.76 8.89 32.24
CA SER A 75 12.08 9.09 33.52
C SER A 75 11.56 7.77 34.11
N ASN A 76 10.98 7.85 35.32
CA ASN A 76 10.22 6.74 35.93
C ASN A 76 8.92 6.37 35.19
N THR A 77 8.60 7.04 34.08
CA THR A 77 7.45 6.78 33.19
C THR A 77 7.89 6.66 31.72
N GLY A 78 9.16 6.34 31.49
CA GLY A 78 9.77 6.13 30.17
C GLY A 78 10.04 7.41 29.36
N ASP A 79 9.64 8.58 29.85
CA ASP A 79 9.73 9.86 29.12
C ASP A 79 11.17 10.35 28.98
N TYR A 80 11.50 10.91 27.82
CA TYR A 80 12.74 11.65 27.61
C TYR A 80 12.51 12.94 26.80
N ARG A 81 13.50 13.82 26.85
CA ARG A 81 13.54 15.04 26.05
C ARG A 81 14.98 15.39 25.68
N LEU A 82 15.30 15.29 24.40
CA LEU A 82 16.59 15.68 23.83
C LEU A 82 16.49 17.12 23.38
N GLU A 83 17.31 18.00 23.94
CA GLU A 83 17.45 19.39 23.48
C GLU A 83 18.49 19.44 22.36
N LEU A 84 18.16 20.07 21.23
CA LEU A 84 18.96 20.05 20.02
C LEU A 84 19.58 21.42 19.71
N THR A 85 20.81 21.40 19.19
CA THR A 85 21.35 22.51 18.40
C THR A 85 20.74 22.52 17.00
N GLU A 86 20.82 23.66 16.30
CA GLU A 86 20.32 23.81 14.93
C GLU A 86 20.83 22.69 13.98
N ALA A 87 22.14 22.38 14.03
CA ALA A 87 22.75 21.35 13.19
C ALA A 87 22.26 19.93 13.55
N GLN A 88 22.02 19.65 14.84
CA GLN A 88 21.44 18.38 15.27
C GLN A 88 19.96 18.27 14.86
N HIS A 89 19.20 19.37 14.88
CA HIS A 89 17.81 19.42 14.40
C HIS A 89 17.72 19.20 12.88
N GLU A 90 18.65 19.73 12.10
CA GLU A 90 18.76 19.40 10.68
C GLU A 90 19.01 17.88 10.49
N CYS A 91 19.99 17.32 11.21
CA CYS A 91 20.32 15.89 11.15
C CYS A 91 19.22 14.96 11.63
N ALA A 92 18.41 15.36 12.62
CA ALA A 92 17.40 14.52 13.28
C ALA A 92 16.33 13.93 12.34
N GLN A 93 16.14 14.51 11.16
CA GLN A 93 15.23 13.99 10.13
C GLN A 93 15.81 12.77 9.39
N TYR A 94 17.13 12.57 9.46
CA TYR A 94 17.92 11.64 8.63
C TYR A 94 18.60 10.53 9.42
N VAL A 95 18.62 10.62 10.76
CA VAL A 95 19.33 9.69 11.65
C VAL A 95 18.36 8.96 12.59
N PRO A 96 18.68 7.73 13.04
CA PRO A 96 17.86 7.03 14.01
C PRO A 96 17.94 7.65 15.41
N LEU A 97 16.88 7.45 16.18
CA LEU A 97 16.86 7.71 17.62
C LEU A 97 17.03 6.37 18.35
N VAL A 98 18.09 6.24 19.14
CA VAL A 98 18.43 5.01 19.87
C VAL A 98 18.10 5.18 21.35
N VAL A 99 17.56 4.12 21.95
CA VAL A 99 17.43 3.96 23.41
C VAL A 99 18.33 2.80 23.82
N ASP A 100 19.40 3.10 24.55
CA ASP A 100 20.30 2.11 25.15
C ASP A 100 19.84 1.77 26.56
N VAL A 101 19.45 0.52 26.78
CA VAL A 101 18.87 0.02 28.03
C VAL A 101 19.92 -0.79 28.78
N PRO A 102 20.60 -0.23 29.79
CA PRO A 102 21.66 -0.92 30.53
C PRO A 102 21.10 -1.93 31.54
N VAL A 103 21.96 -2.87 31.96
CA VAL A 103 21.67 -3.73 33.12
C VAL A 103 21.42 -2.86 34.35
N GLY A 104 20.29 -3.09 35.04
CA GLY A 104 19.86 -2.28 36.19
C GLY A 104 19.02 -1.05 35.84
N ALA A 105 18.70 -0.81 34.55
CA ALA A 105 17.48 -0.10 34.19
C ALA A 105 16.26 -0.87 34.73
N VAL A 106 15.11 -0.20 34.83
CA VAL A 106 13.85 -0.83 35.29
C VAL A 106 12.83 -0.72 34.19
N ASP A 107 12.43 -1.87 33.68
CA ASP A 107 11.22 -2.01 32.89
C ASP A 107 10.02 -2.14 33.85
N LEU A 108 8.92 -1.39 33.60
CA LEU A 108 7.79 -1.38 34.55
C LEU A 108 6.94 -2.65 34.52
N ASP A 109 7.00 -3.46 33.45
CA ASP A 109 6.17 -4.67 33.32
C ASP A 109 6.95 -5.92 33.79
N THR A 110 8.25 -5.97 33.56
CA THR A 110 9.13 -7.13 33.85
C THR A 110 10.09 -6.90 35.04
N GLY A 111 10.36 -5.66 35.42
CA GLY A 111 11.22 -5.30 36.56
C GLY A 111 12.66 -4.91 36.16
N PRO A 112 13.66 -5.15 37.01
CA PRO A 112 15.05 -4.80 36.71
C PRO A 112 15.58 -5.56 35.48
N VAL A 113 16.14 -4.83 34.52
CA VAL A 113 16.71 -5.37 33.29
C VAL A 113 17.99 -6.16 33.60
N GLU A 114 17.97 -7.47 33.35
CA GLU A 114 19.11 -8.39 33.60
C GLU A 114 20.12 -8.45 32.45
N GLN A 115 19.70 -8.12 31.22
CA GLN A 115 20.55 -8.14 30.02
C GLN A 115 20.37 -6.82 29.28
N ALA A 116 21.46 -6.12 28.97
CA ALA A 116 21.39 -4.87 28.24
C ALA A 116 20.95 -5.08 26.78
N TYR A 117 20.14 -4.17 26.27
CA TYR A 117 19.61 -4.20 24.90
C TYR A 117 19.38 -2.78 24.38
N GLN A 118 19.08 -2.67 23.09
CA GLN A 118 18.82 -1.39 22.44
C GLN A 118 17.50 -1.44 21.67
N MET A 119 16.75 -0.34 21.75
CA MET A 119 15.62 -0.07 20.88
C MET A 119 15.94 1.11 19.95
N VAL A 120 15.38 1.12 18.75
CA VAL A 120 15.64 2.14 17.73
C VAL A 120 14.34 2.58 17.05
N LEU A 121 14.19 3.88 16.85
CA LEU A 121 13.17 4.47 15.99
C LEU A 121 13.83 4.91 14.68
N PRO A 122 13.34 4.47 13.51
CA PRO A 122 13.86 4.92 12.22
C PRO A 122 13.66 6.43 12.01
N PRO A 123 14.55 7.11 11.26
CA PRO A 123 14.32 8.47 10.79
C PRO A 123 13.02 8.57 9.99
N LYS A 124 12.16 9.55 10.33
CA LYS A 124 10.89 9.80 9.62
C LYS A 124 11.07 10.42 8.22
N PHE A 125 12.27 10.92 7.89
CA PHE A 125 12.60 11.65 6.66
C PHE A 125 11.64 12.80 6.30
N LYS A 126 10.99 13.35 7.32
CA LYS A 126 10.01 14.45 7.27
C LYS A 126 10.41 15.48 8.35
N PRO A 127 10.19 16.79 8.14
CA PRO A 127 10.50 17.82 9.14
C PRO A 127 9.87 17.53 10.50
N LEU A 128 10.64 17.71 11.57
CA LEU A 128 10.12 17.53 12.93
C LEU A 128 9.01 18.56 13.20
N THR A 129 7.83 18.10 13.63
CA THR A 129 6.77 18.98 14.13
C THR A 129 6.70 18.94 15.66
N GLN A 130 6.08 19.95 16.28
CA GLN A 130 5.95 20.00 17.75
C GLN A 130 4.92 19.00 18.30
N ASP A 131 4.05 18.48 17.44
CA ASP A 131 3.02 17.49 17.79
C ASP A 131 3.51 16.04 17.57
N ASP A 132 4.70 15.85 16.97
CA ASP A 132 5.31 14.54 16.82
C ASP A 132 5.85 14.01 18.15
N PHE A 133 5.28 12.90 18.61
CA PHE A 133 5.94 12.03 19.58
C PHE A 133 6.82 11.02 18.84
N TYR A 134 8.02 10.79 19.38
CA TYR A 134 9.05 9.91 18.80
C TYR A 134 9.20 8.62 19.59
N HIS A 135 8.09 7.98 19.99
CA HIS A 135 8.13 6.76 20.81
C HIS A 135 9.04 5.67 20.21
N VAL A 136 9.93 5.11 21.05
CA VAL A 136 10.87 4.06 20.65
C VAL A 136 10.44 2.76 21.30
N THR A 137 10.24 1.72 20.49
CA THR A 137 9.65 0.45 20.92
C THR A 137 10.35 -0.75 20.24
N PRO A 138 10.16 -2.00 20.71
CA PRO A 138 10.62 -3.18 19.99
C PRO A 138 10.08 -3.26 18.55
N LEU A 139 8.85 -2.78 18.32
CA LEU A 139 8.22 -2.78 17.00
C LEU A 139 8.94 -1.83 16.02
N THR A 140 9.28 -0.61 16.46
CA THR A 140 10.06 0.32 15.62
C THR A 140 11.47 -0.21 15.36
N THR A 141 12.03 -0.95 16.32
CA THR A 141 13.37 -1.54 16.25
C THR A 141 13.45 -2.69 15.24
N ALA A 142 12.46 -3.58 15.26
CA ALA A 142 12.37 -4.69 14.32
C ALA A 142 12.34 -4.18 12.87
N LEU A 143 11.48 -3.18 12.60
CA LEU A 143 11.39 -2.53 11.30
C LEU A 143 12.70 -1.85 10.89
N TRP A 144 13.35 -1.13 11.81
CA TRP A 144 14.59 -0.40 11.52
C TRP A 144 15.70 -1.30 10.97
N SER A 145 15.90 -2.49 11.53
CA SER A 145 16.99 -3.40 11.13
C SER A 145 17.03 -3.72 9.63
N SER A 146 15.85 -3.82 8.98
CA SER A 146 15.75 -4.07 7.54
C SER A 146 16.00 -2.81 6.70
N VAL A 147 15.53 -1.65 7.17
CA VAL A 147 15.71 -0.36 6.49
C VAL A 147 17.18 0.10 6.57
N GLU A 148 17.80 -0.03 7.75
CA GLU A 148 19.21 0.26 8.01
C GLU A 148 20.14 -0.54 7.10
N LYS A 149 19.87 -1.85 6.92
CA LYS A 149 20.62 -2.72 6.03
C LYS A 149 20.60 -2.23 4.58
N GLU A 150 19.43 -1.88 4.06
CA GLU A 150 19.31 -1.40 2.68
C GLU A 150 19.91 0.02 2.54
N LEU A 151 19.79 0.91 3.54
CA LEU A 151 20.53 2.18 3.60
C LEU A 151 22.05 1.94 3.55
N ALA A 152 22.59 1.07 4.40
CA ALA A 152 24.03 0.77 4.53
C ALA A 152 24.65 0.09 3.30
N ALA A 153 23.84 -0.45 2.38
CA ALA A 153 24.33 -1.03 1.13
C ALA A 153 25.12 -0.05 0.22
N GLY A 154 25.07 1.26 0.51
CA GLY A 154 25.86 2.29 -0.19
C GLY A 154 27.23 2.61 0.45
N GLY A 155 27.53 2.06 1.63
CA GLY A 155 28.71 2.39 2.43
C GLY A 155 28.35 2.85 3.85
N ALA A 156 29.32 3.45 4.54
CA ALA A 156 29.11 3.94 5.91
C ALA A 156 28.05 5.06 5.96
N LEU A 157 27.12 4.93 6.89
CA LEU A 157 26.04 5.89 7.11
C LEU A 157 26.50 7.00 8.07
N THR A 158 26.14 8.23 7.76
CA THR A 158 26.18 9.38 8.67
C THR A 158 25.00 10.28 8.34
N CYS A 159 24.66 11.23 9.21
CA CYS A 159 23.73 12.31 8.89
C CYS A 159 23.98 12.89 7.48
N GLN A 160 25.23 13.22 7.14
CA GLN A 160 25.56 13.86 5.87
C GLN A 160 25.46 12.91 4.67
N SER A 161 25.86 11.63 4.80
CA SER A 161 25.73 10.69 3.67
C SER A 161 24.27 10.34 3.40
N VAL A 162 23.47 10.11 4.46
CA VAL A 162 22.03 9.87 4.33
C VAL A 162 21.30 11.11 3.82
N MET A 163 21.65 12.31 4.26
CA MET A 163 21.08 13.58 3.77
C MET A 163 21.45 13.87 2.30
N ALA A 164 22.64 13.46 1.83
CA ALA A 164 23.05 13.64 0.44
C ALA A 164 22.33 12.68 -0.53
N ASP A 165 22.04 11.43 -0.12
CA ASP A 165 21.43 10.41 -0.99
C ASP A 165 19.89 10.51 -1.05
N GLN A 166 19.39 11.59 -1.65
CA GLN A 166 17.94 11.86 -1.74
C GLN A 166 17.18 10.76 -2.48
N GLN A 167 17.73 10.27 -3.59
CA GLN A 167 17.08 9.24 -4.40
C GLN A 167 16.86 7.96 -3.59
N LYS A 168 17.84 7.52 -2.81
CA LYS A 168 17.71 6.31 -1.99
C LYS A 168 16.72 6.48 -0.85
N ARG A 169 16.67 7.65 -0.20
CA ARG A 169 15.64 7.94 0.82
C ARG A 169 14.23 7.84 0.23
N GLU A 170 13.99 8.47 -0.91
CA GLU A 170 12.68 8.45 -1.59
C GLU A 170 12.29 7.03 -2.04
N GLN A 171 13.24 6.25 -2.57
CA GLN A 171 13.01 4.85 -2.96
C GLN A 171 12.65 3.95 -1.77
N LEU A 172 13.39 4.05 -0.66
CA LEU A 172 13.13 3.23 0.54
C LEU A 172 11.86 3.67 1.27
N MET A 173 11.56 4.96 1.32
CA MET A 173 10.30 5.47 1.89
C MET A 173 9.09 5.01 1.11
N ASN A 174 9.08 5.15 -0.22
CA ASN A 174 7.98 4.65 -1.05
C ASN A 174 7.82 3.13 -0.89
N SER A 175 8.94 2.39 -0.78
CA SER A 175 8.91 0.94 -0.57
C SER A 175 8.39 0.53 0.82
N LEU A 176 8.63 1.35 1.84
CA LEU A 176 8.11 1.16 3.19
C LEU A 176 6.63 1.55 3.29
N GLU A 177 6.26 2.72 2.79
CA GLU A 177 4.87 3.22 2.75
C GLU A 177 3.97 2.18 2.04
N GLN A 178 4.38 1.65 0.88
CA GLN A 178 3.65 0.56 0.20
C GLN A 178 3.53 -0.74 1.01
N ALA A 179 4.50 -1.07 1.86
CA ALA A 179 4.47 -2.27 2.70
C ALA A 179 3.54 -2.07 3.91
N VAL A 180 3.54 -0.87 4.49
CA VAL A 180 2.58 -0.46 5.52
C VAL A 180 1.16 -0.40 4.96
N ASP A 181 0.94 0.15 3.76
CA ASP A 181 -0.37 0.20 3.09
C ASP A 181 -0.98 -1.20 2.92
N ARG A 182 -0.17 -2.20 2.51
CA ARG A 182 -0.62 -3.60 2.41
C ARG A 182 -1.02 -4.17 3.78
N VAL A 183 -0.21 -3.93 4.81
CA VAL A 183 -0.51 -4.34 6.20
C VAL A 183 -1.81 -3.71 6.70
N VAL A 184 -1.97 -2.40 6.54
CA VAL A 184 -3.17 -1.67 6.99
C VAL A 184 -4.41 -2.17 6.25
N TYR A 185 -4.32 -2.36 4.93
CA TYR A 185 -5.41 -2.88 4.12
C TYR A 185 -5.79 -4.32 4.53
N HIS A 186 -4.81 -5.20 4.70
CA HIS A 186 -5.02 -6.63 5.01
C HIS A 186 -5.61 -6.85 6.40
N TYR A 187 -4.97 -6.29 7.44
CA TYR A 187 -5.39 -6.51 8.82
C TYR A 187 -6.55 -5.61 9.24
N ASN A 188 -6.86 -4.59 8.44
CA ASN A 188 -7.85 -3.56 8.70
C ASN A 188 -7.61 -2.80 10.03
N ILE A 189 -6.34 -2.45 10.29
CA ILE A 189 -5.87 -1.75 11.48
C ILE A 189 -5.09 -0.50 11.01
N PRO A 190 -5.46 0.72 11.41
CA PRO A 190 -4.72 1.93 11.02
C PRO A 190 -3.26 1.88 11.46
N GLU A 191 -2.35 2.47 10.68
CA GLU A 191 -0.91 2.52 10.99
C GLU A 191 -0.64 3.00 12.42
N GLN A 192 -1.33 4.06 12.87
CA GLN A 192 -1.11 4.62 14.21
C GLN A 192 -1.45 3.62 15.31
N LYS A 193 -2.40 2.70 15.09
CA LYS A 193 -2.76 1.65 16.05
C LYS A 193 -1.74 0.51 16.08
N ILE A 194 -0.98 0.29 15.02
CA ILE A 194 0.10 -0.73 14.99
C ILE A 194 1.27 -0.31 15.89
N TYR A 195 1.54 0.98 15.98
CA TYR A 195 2.65 1.56 16.76
C TYR A 195 2.18 2.33 18.02
N GLU A 196 0.97 2.06 18.50
CA GLU A 196 0.38 2.74 19.66
C GLU A 196 1.07 2.34 20.98
N ASP A 197 0.94 3.21 22.00
CA ASP A 197 1.31 2.88 23.37
C ASP A 197 0.28 1.90 23.97
N PHE A 198 0.50 0.60 23.70
CA PHE A 198 -0.38 -0.47 24.17
C PHE A 198 -0.48 -0.57 25.70
N ILE A 199 0.49 -0.02 26.44
CA ILE A 199 0.45 0.03 27.91
C ILE A 199 -0.56 1.09 28.36
N ALA A 200 -0.54 2.27 27.73
CA ALA A 200 -1.49 3.34 28.02
C ALA A 200 -2.94 2.96 27.66
N THR A 201 -3.16 2.17 26.60
CA THR A 201 -4.50 1.74 26.17
C THR A 201 -4.99 0.46 26.85
N GLY A 202 -4.09 -0.41 27.31
CA GLY A 202 -4.42 -1.73 27.86
C GLY A 202 -4.82 -2.78 26.81
N ASP A 203 -4.61 -2.49 25.52
CA ASP A 203 -5.02 -3.34 24.39
C ASP A 203 -3.99 -4.46 24.10
N SER A 204 -3.86 -5.38 25.05
CA SER A 204 -2.92 -6.52 24.98
C SER A 204 -3.17 -7.48 23.81
N GLU A 205 -4.42 -7.59 23.34
CA GLU A 205 -4.78 -8.38 22.15
C GLU A 205 -4.22 -7.74 20.87
N THR A 206 -4.43 -6.43 20.68
CA THR A 206 -3.84 -5.72 19.55
C THR A 206 -2.31 -5.68 19.66
N SER A 207 -1.74 -5.57 20.87
CA SER A 207 -0.29 -5.61 21.08
C SER A 207 0.34 -6.92 20.58
N THR A 208 -0.25 -8.06 20.96
CA THR A 208 0.21 -9.39 20.49
C THR A 208 0.10 -9.51 18.97
N LYS A 209 -1.02 -9.03 18.40
CA LYS A 209 -1.23 -9.04 16.94
C LYS A 209 -0.24 -8.10 16.22
N ALA A 210 0.08 -6.94 16.80
CA ALA A 210 1.04 -5.98 16.25
C ALA A 210 2.46 -6.55 16.16
N GLN A 211 2.87 -7.41 17.10
CA GLN A 211 4.16 -8.11 17.05
C GLN A 211 4.27 -9.03 15.82
N GLU A 212 3.27 -9.90 15.58
CA GLU A 212 3.26 -10.74 14.38
C GLU A 212 3.11 -9.91 13.10
N ILE A 213 2.28 -8.86 13.10
CA ILE A 213 2.17 -7.92 11.97
C ILE A 213 3.53 -7.31 11.60
N VAL A 214 4.28 -6.80 12.58
CA VAL A 214 5.58 -6.15 12.34
C VAL A 214 6.63 -7.17 11.92
N ARG A 215 6.58 -8.40 12.43
CA ARG A 215 7.41 -9.51 11.98
C ARG A 215 7.15 -9.87 10.51
N GLY A 216 5.87 -9.91 10.10
CA GLY A 216 5.46 -10.03 8.70
C GLY A 216 6.02 -8.89 7.85
N LEU A 217 5.74 -7.64 8.24
CA LEU A 217 6.20 -6.41 7.57
C LEU A 217 7.73 -6.37 7.38
N GLN A 218 8.50 -6.71 8.40
CA GLN A 218 9.96 -6.76 8.35
C GLN A 218 10.46 -7.73 7.27
N LYS A 219 9.82 -8.91 7.17
CA LYS A 219 10.10 -9.93 6.15
C LYS A 219 9.62 -9.48 4.76
N SER A 220 8.40 -8.91 4.65
CA SER A 220 7.83 -8.32 3.43
C SER A 220 8.78 -7.30 2.80
N PHE A 221 9.26 -6.36 3.61
CA PHE A 221 10.16 -5.30 3.14
C PHE A 221 11.49 -5.88 2.64
N SER A 222 12.17 -6.70 3.44
CA SER A 222 13.45 -7.31 3.04
C SER A 222 13.34 -8.16 1.77
N ALA A 223 12.28 -8.96 1.65
CA ALA A 223 12.04 -9.79 0.46
C ALA A 223 11.64 -8.94 -0.76
N SER A 224 10.91 -7.84 -0.57
CA SER A 224 10.60 -6.89 -1.64
C SER A 224 11.86 -6.23 -2.23
N GLU A 225 12.79 -5.77 -1.38
CA GLU A 225 14.03 -5.15 -1.85
C GLU A 225 14.97 -6.17 -2.53
N GLU A 226 15.00 -7.41 -2.05
CA GLU A 226 15.70 -8.50 -2.74
C GLU A 226 15.08 -8.83 -4.10
N LEU A 227 13.75 -8.90 -4.19
CA LEU A 227 13.03 -9.15 -5.43
C LEU A 227 13.24 -8.03 -6.47
N LYS A 228 13.19 -6.77 -6.05
CA LYS A 228 13.51 -5.60 -6.89
C LYS A 228 14.95 -5.64 -7.39
N ARG A 229 15.92 -6.00 -6.54
CA ARG A 229 17.34 -6.18 -6.92
C ARG A 229 17.52 -7.34 -7.91
N ALA A 230 16.71 -8.39 -7.84
CA ALA A 230 16.73 -9.52 -8.78
C ALA A 230 16.04 -9.21 -10.13
N HIS A 231 15.10 -8.26 -10.15
CA HIS A 231 14.31 -7.88 -11.32
C HIS A 231 14.38 -6.37 -11.62
N PRO A 232 15.57 -5.82 -11.96
CA PRO A 232 15.75 -4.38 -12.21
C PRO A 232 15.07 -3.88 -13.50
N ASP A 233 14.51 -4.78 -14.31
CA ASP A 233 13.72 -4.50 -15.51
C ASP A 233 12.21 -4.46 -15.24
N ALA A 234 11.76 -4.90 -14.07
CA ALA A 234 10.39 -4.75 -13.61
C ALA A 234 10.15 -3.30 -13.15
N PHE A 235 9.01 -2.71 -13.50
CA PHE A 235 8.65 -1.37 -13.03
C PHE A 235 8.05 -1.40 -11.62
N TYR A 236 7.54 -2.56 -11.20
CA TYR A 236 6.97 -2.77 -9.87
C TYR A 236 7.18 -4.23 -9.45
N ALA A 237 7.60 -4.44 -8.21
CA ALA A 237 7.74 -5.76 -7.60
C ALA A 237 7.55 -5.66 -6.09
N TYR A 238 6.86 -6.63 -5.49
CA TYR A 238 6.66 -6.71 -4.04
C TYR A 238 6.63 -8.15 -3.56
N VAL A 239 6.91 -8.32 -2.27
CA VAL A 239 6.59 -9.50 -1.48
C VAL A 239 5.86 -9.04 -0.23
N ASP A 240 4.81 -9.76 0.16
CA ASP A 240 4.05 -9.51 1.36
C ASP A 240 3.80 -10.80 2.16
N TYR A 241 4.19 -10.80 3.43
CA TYR A 241 3.96 -11.88 4.38
C TYR A 241 2.88 -11.47 5.38
N HIS A 242 1.79 -12.24 5.43
CA HIS A 242 0.65 -11.96 6.31
C HIS A 242 -0.02 -13.24 6.82
N GLN A 243 -0.81 -13.12 7.89
CA GLN A 243 -1.63 -14.21 8.43
C GLN A 243 -3.06 -14.15 7.89
N GLY A 244 -3.59 -15.32 7.51
CA GLY A 244 -4.92 -15.47 6.92
C GLY A 244 -5.02 -14.91 5.51
N ASP A 245 -5.76 -15.58 4.62
CA ASP A 245 -6.04 -15.10 3.27
C ASP A 245 -7.38 -15.68 2.79
N SER A 246 -8.27 -14.82 2.27
CA SER A 246 -9.57 -15.26 1.74
C SER A 246 -9.47 -16.14 0.49
N ARG A 247 -8.33 -16.09 -0.20
CA ARG A 247 -8.04 -16.90 -1.39
C ARG A 247 -7.80 -18.38 -1.04
N ASP A 248 -7.50 -18.71 0.21
CA ASP A 248 -7.49 -20.08 0.72
C ASP A 248 -8.73 -20.38 1.57
N ASN A 249 -9.71 -21.04 0.95
CA ASN A 249 -10.92 -21.57 1.57
C ASN A 249 -11.71 -20.53 2.38
N ASP A 250 -11.96 -19.37 1.78
CA ASP A 250 -12.68 -18.23 2.39
C ASP A 250 -12.12 -17.82 3.77
N ASN A 251 -10.79 -17.85 3.90
CA ASN A 251 -10.03 -17.57 5.12
C ASN A 251 -10.26 -18.58 6.27
N ALA A 252 -10.42 -19.86 5.95
CA ALA A 252 -10.55 -20.93 6.95
C ALA A 252 -9.29 -21.11 7.84
N TYR A 253 -8.14 -20.55 7.45
CA TYR A 253 -6.87 -20.66 8.18
C TYR A 253 -6.34 -19.28 8.62
N PRO A 254 -7.04 -18.54 9.50
CA PRO A 254 -6.74 -17.13 9.82
C PRO A 254 -5.45 -16.92 10.63
N GLN A 255 -4.73 -17.99 10.97
CA GLN A 255 -3.44 -17.97 11.68
C GLN A 255 -2.28 -18.52 10.83
N ALA A 256 -2.59 -19.18 9.71
CA ALA A 256 -1.57 -19.66 8.79
C ALA A 256 -0.91 -18.47 8.07
N TRP A 257 0.39 -18.58 7.83
CA TRP A 257 1.17 -17.58 7.13
C TRP A 257 1.11 -17.77 5.62
N TYR A 258 1.05 -16.66 4.90
CA TYR A 258 1.08 -16.60 3.45
C TYR A 258 2.16 -15.64 2.97
N ARG A 259 2.63 -15.88 1.75
CA ARG A 259 3.55 -15.04 0.97
C ARG A 259 2.84 -14.69 -0.34
N ASP A 260 2.35 -13.46 -0.46
CA ASP A 260 1.90 -12.87 -1.73
C ASP A 260 3.10 -12.21 -2.42
N GLN A 261 3.28 -12.46 -3.71
CA GLN A 261 4.35 -11.91 -4.52
C GLN A 261 3.83 -11.47 -5.88
N GLY A 262 4.11 -10.23 -6.27
CA GLY A 262 3.81 -9.71 -7.60
C GLY A 262 5.04 -9.11 -8.28
N ILE A 263 5.20 -9.36 -9.58
CA ILE A 263 6.24 -8.75 -10.43
C ILE A 263 5.58 -8.26 -11.73
N TYR A 264 5.83 -7.01 -12.09
CA TYR A 264 5.16 -6.33 -13.21
C TYR A 264 6.17 -5.64 -14.14
N TRP A 265 6.08 -6.01 -15.42
CA TRP A 265 6.82 -5.44 -16.54
C TRP A 265 5.83 -4.83 -17.53
N THR A 266 6.30 -3.96 -18.43
CA THR A 266 5.44 -3.22 -19.39
C THR A 266 4.50 -4.12 -20.21
N ASN A 267 4.93 -5.35 -20.53
CA ASN A 267 4.20 -6.29 -21.38
C ASN A 267 3.87 -7.63 -20.70
N LYS A 268 4.13 -7.79 -19.40
CA LYS A 268 3.81 -9.03 -18.67
C LYS A 268 3.77 -8.83 -17.15
N SER A 269 3.10 -9.72 -16.44
CA SER A 269 3.18 -9.81 -14.98
C SER A 269 3.15 -11.26 -14.51
N ARG A 270 3.69 -11.49 -13.31
CA ARG A 270 3.60 -12.78 -12.61
C ARG A 270 3.10 -12.52 -11.19
N THR A 271 2.13 -13.29 -10.74
CA THR A 271 1.65 -13.27 -9.34
C THR A 271 1.74 -14.66 -8.74
N GLU A 272 1.95 -14.73 -7.43
CA GLU A 272 2.07 -15.99 -6.68
C GLU A 272 1.63 -15.76 -5.23
N LEU A 273 0.74 -16.62 -4.74
CA LEU A 273 0.35 -16.73 -3.34
C LEU A 273 0.73 -18.11 -2.83
N VAL A 274 1.52 -18.16 -1.76
CA VAL A 274 2.00 -19.43 -1.17
C VAL A 274 1.73 -19.43 0.33
N LYS A 275 1.11 -20.49 0.85
CA LYS A 275 1.08 -20.79 2.29
C LYS A 275 2.50 -21.19 2.73
N VAL A 276 3.03 -20.56 3.77
CA VAL A 276 4.41 -20.77 4.25
C VAL A 276 4.43 -21.25 5.70
N SER A 277 5.56 -21.77 6.14
CA SER A 277 5.80 -22.18 7.53
C SER A 277 5.74 -21.01 8.51
N ASP A 278 5.41 -21.30 9.77
CA ASP A 278 5.30 -20.28 10.83
C ASP A 278 6.59 -19.49 11.08
N ASP A 279 7.76 -20.02 10.70
CA ASP A 279 9.06 -19.36 10.76
C ASP A 279 9.40 -18.52 9.50
N LEU A 280 8.49 -18.48 8.52
CA LEU A 280 8.61 -17.80 7.22
C LEU A 280 9.82 -18.26 6.38
N SER A 281 10.23 -19.53 6.53
CA SER A 281 11.42 -20.10 5.88
C SER A 281 11.14 -21.14 4.79
N GLN A 282 9.95 -21.75 4.76
CA GLN A 282 9.58 -22.82 3.82
C GLN A 282 8.22 -22.56 3.17
N ASP A 283 8.16 -22.73 1.85
CA ASP A 283 6.91 -22.78 1.10
C ASP A 283 6.22 -24.14 1.37
N ILE A 284 4.99 -24.12 1.91
CA ILE A 284 4.18 -25.31 2.21
C ILE A 284 3.33 -25.69 1.00
N ARG A 285 2.59 -24.72 0.44
CA ARG A 285 1.61 -24.96 -0.63
C ARG A 285 1.34 -23.70 -1.45
N VAL A 286 1.44 -23.79 -2.77
CA VAL A 286 0.95 -22.72 -3.67
C VAL A 286 -0.58 -22.69 -3.60
N ILE A 287 -1.14 -21.54 -3.25
CA ILE A 287 -2.59 -21.31 -3.24
C ILE A 287 -3.06 -20.76 -4.59
N GLY A 288 -2.24 -19.92 -5.22
CA GLY A 288 -2.49 -19.42 -6.57
C GLY A 288 -1.20 -18.94 -7.23
N TYR A 289 -1.13 -19.04 -8.55
CA TYR A 289 -0.05 -18.52 -9.36
C TYR A 289 -0.61 -18.14 -10.73
N SER A 290 -0.26 -16.96 -11.26
CA SER A 290 -0.61 -16.58 -12.63
C SER A 290 0.53 -15.91 -13.38
N GLU A 291 0.60 -16.14 -14.69
CA GLU A 291 1.38 -15.38 -15.64
C GLU A 291 0.46 -14.71 -16.65
N LYS A 292 0.65 -13.39 -16.83
CA LYS A 292 -0.08 -12.58 -17.81
C LYS A 292 0.89 -11.98 -18.82
N ALA A 293 0.56 -12.06 -20.11
CA ALA A 293 1.21 -11.35 -21.20
C ALA A 293 0.25 -10.30 -21.77
N ASN A 294 0.77 -9.12 -22.10
CA ASN A 294 0.01 -7.98 -22.62
C ASN A 294 0.65 -7.45 -23.91
N VAL A 295 -0.17 -7.13 -24.91
CA VAL A 295 0.23 -6.58 -26.21
C VAL A 295 -0.56 -5.30 -26.46
N ALA A 296 0.13 -4.17 -26.51
CA ALA A 296 -0.46 -2.88 -26.88
C ALA A 296 -0.61 -2.78 -28.40
N GLY A 297 -1.84 -2.61 -28.87
CA GLY A 297 -2.20 -2.39 -30.26
C GLY A 297 -2.47 -0.92 -30.59
N ASN A 298 -2.86 -0.65 -31.84
CA ASN A 298 -3.26 0.70 -32.24
C ASN A 298 -4.70 1.01 -31.77
N GLY A 299 -4.82 1.58 -30.57
CA GLY A 299 -6.12 1.94 -29.97
C GLY A 299 -6.79 0.84 -29.15
N TYR A 300 -6.12 -0.31 -28.97
CA TYR A 300 -6.60 -1.42 -28.14
C TYR A 300 -5.44 -2.06 -27.37
N SER A 301 -5.78 -2.90 -26.38
CA SER A 301 -4.85 -3.80 -25.68
C SER A 301 -5.36 -5.23 -25.78
N TYR A 302 -4.47 -6.19 -25.97
CA TYR A 302 -4.76 -7.63 -25.91
C TYR A 302 -3.96 -8.26 -24.76
N SER A 303 -4.52 -9.25 -24.07
CA SER A 303 -3.76 -9.98 -23.05
C SER A 303 -4.23 -11.42 -22.86
N ASN A 304 -3.29 -12.33 -22.62
CA ASN A 304 -3.59 -13.67 -22.11
C ASN A 304 -3.06 -13.79 -20.69
N GLU A 305 -3.86 -14.40 -19.82
CA GLU A 305 -3.49 -14.76 -18.45
C GLU A 305 -3.78 -16.24 -18.23
N TYR A 306 -2.75 -16.97 -17.78
CA TYR A 306 -2.87 -18.36 -17.36
C TYR A 306 -2.60 -18.41 -15.87
N GLY A 307 -3.52 -18.99 -15.10
CA GLY A 307 -3.36 -19.23 -13.68
C GLY A 307 -3.76 -20.64 -13.27
N PHE A 308 -3.21 -21.10 -12.15
CA PHE A 308 -3.66 -22.30 -11.46
C PHE A 308 -3.79 -22.04 -9.96
N GLU A 309 -4.83 -22.57 -9.34
CA GLU A 309 -5.24 -22.20 -7.98
C GLU A 309 -5.86 -23.36 -7.18
N SER A 310 -5.73 -23.30 -5.85
CA SER A 310 -6.18 -24.28 -4.87
C SER A 310 -7.11 -23.61 -3.85
N ARG A 311 -8.33 -23.28 -4.26
CA ARG A 311 -9.26 -22.42 -3.50
C ARG A 311 -9.97 -23.05 -2.30
N HIS A 312 -10.07 -24.38 -2.20
CA HIS A 312 -10.98 -25.05 -1.25
C HIS A 312 -10.25 -25.78 -0.10
N GLY A 313 -9.05 -25.32 0.26
CA GLY A 313 -8.25 -25.84 1.36
C GLY A 313 -7.20 -26.89 0.97
N ASP A 314 -6.45 -27.36 1.97
CA ASP A 314 -5.16 -28.05 1.81
C ASP A 314 -5.20 -29.41 1.05
N ASP A 315 -6.36 -30.07 0.96
CA ASP A 315 -6.52 -31.33 0.20
C ASP A 315 -7.09 -31.11 -1.22
N SER A 316 -7.31 -29.86 -1.63
CA SER A 316 -7.95 -29.56 -2.92
C SER A 316 -7.09 -29.94 -4.12
N PRO A 317 -7.70 -30.40 -5.24
CA PRO A 317 -7.03 -30.37 -6.53
C PRO A 317 -6.85 -28.92 -6.99
N TYR A 318 -5.88 -28.67 -7.87
CA TYR A 318 -5.77 -27.38 -8.53
C TYR A 318 -6.80 -27.25 -9.65
N THR A 319 -7.26 -26.02 -9.87
CA THR A 319 -8.07 -25.64 -11.04
C THR A 319 -7.38 -24.53 -11.83
N CYS A 320 -7.56 -24.54 -13.14
CA CYS A 320 -7.10 -23.47 -14.01
C CYS A 320 -8.06 -22.28 -13.99
N ASP A 321 -7.50 -21.07 -14.01
CA ASP A 321 -8.17 -19.80 -14.30
C ASP A 321 -7.46 -19.19 -15.52
N ILE A 322 -8.05 -19.36 -16.71
CA ILE A 322 -7.47 -18.94 -17.99
C ILE A 322 -8.31 -17.82 -18.57
N LYS A 323 -7.68 -16.71 -18.93
CA LYS A 323 -8.34 -15.52 -19.50
C LYS A 323 -7.65 -15.07 -20.78
N GLU A 324 -8.47 -14.72 -21.76
CA GLU A 324 -8.06 -13.94 -22.94
C GLU A 324 -8.88 -12.66 -22.97
N SER A 325 -8.24 -11.50 -22.88
CA SER A 325 -8.89 -10.19 -22.91
C SER A 325 -8.53 -9.39 -24.15
N ILE A 326 -9.50 -8.64 -24.68
CA ILE A 326 -9.25 -7.54 -25.60
C ILE A 326 -10.05 -6.30 -25.17
N THR A 327 -9.35 -5.17 -25.07
CA THR A 327 -9.85 -3.92 -24.47
C THR A 327 -9.64 -2.75 -25.42
N THR A 328 -10.65 -1.91 -25.62
CA THR A 328 -10.56 -0.67 -26.41
C THR A 328 -11.21 0.51 -25.68
N ALA A 329 -10.71 1.72 -25.89
CA ALA A 329 -11.26 2.94 -25.29
C ALA A 329 -11.76 3.92 -26.37
N VAL A 330 -13.03 4.34 -26.28
CA VAL A 330 -13.68 5.26 -27.23
C VAL A 330 -14.59 6.22 -26.46
N ASP A 331 -14.50 7.52 -26.77
CA ASP A 331 -15.34 8.59 -26.21
C ASP A 331 -15.46 8.60 -24.66
N GLY A 332 -14.35 8.29 -23.97
CA GLY A 332 -14.29 8.27 -22.50
C GLY A 332 -14.91 7.02 -21.85
N LYS A 333 -15.24 6.01 -22.66
CA LYS A 333 -15.67 4.68 -22.22
C LYS A 333 -14.59 3.64 -22.56
N GLU A 334 -14.51 2.61 -21.73
CA GLU A 334 -13.67 1.43 -21.93
C GLU A 334 -14.57 0.22 -22.19
N TYR A 335 -14.19 -0.63 -23.13
CA TYR A 335 -14.90 -1.84 -23.51
C TYR A 335 -13.92 -3.00 -23.46
N GLU A 336 -14.17 -3.98 -22.59
CA GLU A 336 -13.34 -5.17 -22.42
C GLU A 336 -14.17 -6.44 -22.64
N LEU A 337 -13.77 -7.22 -23.64
CA LEU A 337 -14.21 -8.59 -23.81
C LEU A 337 -13.19 -9.51 -23.14
N VAL A 338 -13.63 -10.34 -22.18
CA VAL A 338 -12.79 -11.39 -21.57
C VAL A 338 -13.39 -12.75 -21.89
N ASN A 339 -12.67 -13.61 -22.60
CA ASN A 339 -12.99 -15.03 -22.72
C ASN A 339 -12.34 -15.80 -21.58
N LEU A 340 -13.05 -16.80 -21.03
CA LEU A 340 -12.57 -17.59 -19.90
C LEU A 340 -12.69 -19.10 -20.14
N ALA A 341 -11.65 -19.81 -19.71
CA ALA A 341 -11.59 -21.26 -19.67
C ALA A 341 -11.15 -21.72 -18.28
N ASN A 342 -11.78 -22.79 -17.79
CA ASN A 342 -11.45 -23.42 -16.51
C ASN A 342 -11.19 -24.91 -16.76
N GLY A 343 -10.37 -25.54 -15.94
CA GLY A 343 -10.01 -26.95 -16.05
C GLY A 343 -9.47 -27.51 -14.75
N ALA A 344 -9.33 -28.84 -14.67
CA ALA A 344 -8.60 -29.48 -13.57
C ALA A 344 -7.09 -29.47 -13.88
N ALA A 345 -6.27 -29.21 -12.87
CA ALA A 345 -4.82 -29.16 -12.98
C ALA A 345 -4.13 -29.98 -11.89
N GLN A 346 -2.89 -30.37 -12.15
CA GLN A 346 -1.93 -30.89 -11.18
C GLN A 346 -0.69 -29.98 -11.11
N VAL A 347 -0.32 -29.35 -12.24
CA VAL A 347 0.75 -28.37 -12.36
C VAL A 347 0.32 -27.20 -13.23
N PHE A 348 0.99 -26.05 -13.11
CA PHE A 348 0.74 -24.85 -13.93
C PHE A 348 0.67 -25.13 -15.44
N ALA A 349 1.53 -26.03 -15.95
CA ALA A 349 1.59 -26.36 -17.37
C ALA A 349 0.29 -27.00 -17.92
N ASP A 350 -0.54 -27.60 -17.06
CA ASP A 350 -1.84 -28.15 -17.47
C ASP A 350 -2.84 -27.04 -17.87
N CYS A 351 -2.57 -25.80 -17.45
CA CYS A 351 -3.42 -24.62 -17.70
C CYS A 351 -2.98 -23.80 -18.93
N ILE A 352 -2.05 -24.30 -19.73
CA ILE A 352 -1.62 -23.67 -20.99
C ILE A 352 -2.13 -24.54 -22.16
N PRO A 353 -3.33 -24.24 -22.73
CA PRO A 353 -3.93 -25.05 -23.77
C PRO A 353 -3.23 -24.87 -25.14
N GLU A 354 -3.15 -25.94 -25.92
CA GLU A 354 -2.68 -25.87 -27.33
C GLU A 354 -3.68 -25.13 -28.24
N ASP A 355 -4.99 -25.25 -27.95
CA ASP A 355 -6.08 -24.54 -28.61
C ASP A 355 -6.92 -23.83 -27.55
N LEU A 356 -6.71 -22.51 -27.41
CA LEU A 356 -7.47 -21.68 -26.45
C LEU A 356 -8.93 -21.50 -26.89
N ALA A 357 -9.21 -21.42 -28.20
CA ALA A 357 -10.57 -21.26 -28.70
C ALA A 357 -11.45 -22.47 -28.36
N GLY A 358 -10.89 -23.68 -28.46
CA GLY A 358 -11.58 -24.93 -28.17
C GLY A 358 -11.91 -25.18 -26.68
N VAL A 359 -11.27 -24.47 -25.74
CA VAL A 359 -11.47 -24.65 -24.29
C VAL A 359 -12.23 -23.53 -23.59
N ILE A 360 -12.50 -22.41 -24.29
CA ILE A 360 -13.32 -21.31 -23.75
C ILE A 360 -14.73 -21.81 -23.43
N THR A 361 -15.25 -21.46 -22.25
CA THR A 361 -16.54 -21.93 -21.72
C THR A 361 -17.52 -20.79 -21.45
N HIS A 362 -16.99 -19.60 -21.15
CA HIS A 362 -17.78 -18.41 -20.83
C HIS A 362 -17.01 -17.14 -21.20
N ARG A 363 -17.70 -16.00 -21.20
CA ARG A 363 -17.09 -14.69 -21.40
C ARG A 363 -17.75 -13.60 -20.55
N TYR A 364 -16.98 -12.57 -20.27
CA TYR A 364 -17.43 -11.31 -19.70
C TYR A 364 -17.44 -10.23 -20.77
N ALA A 365 -18.49 -9.41 -20.76
CA ALA A 365 -18.52 -8.12 -21.44
C ALA A 365 -18.53 -7.02 -20.37
N THR A 366 -17.44 -6.27 -20.26
CA THR A 366 -17.30 -5.17 -19.31
C THR A 366 -17.35 -3.83 -20.05
N ILE A 367 -18.17 -2.89 -19.57
CA ILE A 367 -18.16 -1.48 -20.00
C ILE A 367 -17.79 -0.61 -18.82
N GLY A 368 -16.70 0.14 -18.91
CA GLY A 368 -16.30 1.18 -17.97
C GLY A 368 -16.63 2.58 -18.52
N TYR A 369 -17.05 3.52 -17.68
CA TYR A 369 -17.26 4.92 -18.09
C TYR A 369 -17.19 5.90 -16.91
N LYS A 370 -16.89 7.17 -17.18
CA LYS A 370 -16.93 8.26 -16.19
C LYS A 370 -18.13 9.17 -16.41
N ASP A 371 -18.82 9.54 -15.34
CA ASP A 371 -19.92 10.52 -15.37
C ASP A 371 -20.06 11.24 -14.01
N ALA A 372 -20.40 12.53 -14.01
CA ALA A 372 -20.61 13.36 -12.82
C ALA A 372 -19.52 13.30 -11.72
N GLY A 373 -18.26 12.95 -12.07
CA GLY A 373 -17.17 12.78 -11.10
C GLY A 373 -17.07 11.40 -10.45
N ALA A 374 -17.84 10.43 -10.93
CA ALA A 374 -17.81 9.03 -10.50
C ALA A 374 -17.32 8.10 -11.64
N ASP A 375 -16.68 7.02 -11.24
CA ASP A 375 -16.25 5.91 -12.10
C ASP A 375 -17.30 4.80 -12.07
N TYR A 376 -17.80 4.38 -13.22
CA TYR A 376 -18.81 3.34 -13.36
C TYR A 376 -18.25 2.15 -14.14
N SER A 377 -18.74 0.96 -13.81
CA SER A 377 -18.46 -0.25 -14.58
C SER A 377 -19.63 -1.23 -14.47
N SER A 378 -20.00 -1.85 -15.58
CA SER A 378 -20.99 -2.92 -15.64
C SER A 378 -20.38 -4.12 -16.35
N GLN A 379 -20.57 -5.32 -15.77
CA GLN A 379 -20.11 -6.58 -16.33
C GLN A 379 -21.29 -7.53 -16.55
N PHE A 380 -21.32 -8.16 -17.72
CA PHE A 380 -22.31 -9.16 -18.13
C PHE A 380 -21.62 -10.50 -18.40
N VAL A 381 -22.19 -11.60 -17.91
CA VAL A 381 -21.61 -12.94 -17.98
C VAL A 381 -22.42 -13.84 -18.90
N TYR A 382 -21.74 -14.47 -19.87
CA TYR A 382 -22.34 -15.36 -20.87
C TYR A 382 -21.63 -16.72 -20.86
N PHE A 383 -22.38 -17.81 -20.71
CA PHE A 383 -21.87 -19.18 -20.83
C PHE A 383 -22.24 -19.77 -22.20
N LEU A 384 -21.37 -20.56 -22.80
CA LEU A 384 -21.67 -21.29 -24.05
C LEU A 384 -22.75 -22.37 -23.86
N GLY A 385 -22.93 -22.87 -22.64
CA GLY A 385 -23.99 -23.84 -22.30
C GLY A 385 -24.04 -25.02 -23.27
N GLY A 386 -25.14 -25.12 -24.03
CA GLY A 386 -25.30 -26.07 -25.14
C GLY A 386 -25.50 -25.41 -26.52
N SER A 387 -25.28 -24.09 -26.66
CA SER A 387 -25.41 -23.40 -27.95
C SER A 387 -24.17 -23.55 -28.83
N ASN A 388 -23.01 -23.85 -28.24
CA ASN A 388 -21.68 -23.83 -28.88
C ASN A 388 -21.31 -22.47 -29.51
N SER A 389 -22.03 -21.39 -29.17
CA SER A 389 -21.82 -20.04 -29.68
C SER A 389 -22.29 -18.99 -28.68
N PHE A 390 -21.57 -17.87 -28.60
CA PHE A 390 -21.96 -16.67 -27.88
C PHE A 390 -23.04 -15.86 -28.65
N PRO A 391 -23.78 -14.97 -27.98
CA PRO A 391 -24.79 -14.13 -28.65
C PRO A 391 -24.18 -13.09 -29.61
N PHE A 392 -22.93 -12.68 -29.38
CA PHE A 392 -22.19 -11.72 -30.20
C PHE A 392 -20.71 -12.11 -30.30
N LEU A 393 -20.01 -11.57 -31.32
CA LEU A 393 -18.55 -11.68 -31.50
C LEU A 393 -18.04 -13.14 -31.40
N ASN A 394 -18.70 -14.04 -32.15
CA ASN A 394 -18.51 -15.49 -32.03
C ASN A 394 -17.10 -15.98 -32.39
N ASP A 395 -16.48 -15.32 -33.35
CA ASP A 395 -15.12 -15.58 -33.84
C ASP A 395 -14.04 -14.90 -33.00
N TRP A 396 -14.39 -14.09 -32.00
CA TRP A 396 -13.46 -13.37 -31.13
C TRP A 396 -13.00 -14.25 -29.96
N VAL A 397 -12.38 -15.38 -30.29
CA VAL A 397 -11.81 -16.38 -29.37
C VAL A 397 -10.51 -16.92 -29.95
N GLY A 398 -9.49 -17.15 -29.12
CA GLY A 398 -8.19 -17.64 -29.59
C GLY A 398 -7.47 -16.65 -30.51
N MET A 399 -7.50 -15.37 -30.14
CA MET A 399 -7.05 -14.22 -30.94
C MET A 399 -5.52 -13.98 -30.86
N ALA A 400 -4.75 -14.88 -30.25
CA ALA A 400 -3.33 -14.66 -29.94
C ALA A 400 -2.47 -14.30 -31.17
N ASP A 401 -2.76 -14.91 -32.33
CA ASP A 401 -2.05 -14.67 -33.58
C ASP A 401 -2.71 -13.61 -34.49
N ASP A 402 -3.96 -13.21 -34.22
CA ASP A 402 -4.78 -12.41 -35.14
C ASP A 402 -5.51 -11.20 -34.52
N HIS A 403 -5.30 -10.89 -33.23
CA HIS A 403 -5.94 -9.79 -32.51
C HIS A 403 -5.84 -8.44 -33.24
N ALA A 404 -4.77 -8.23 -34.01
CA ALA A 404 -4.54 -7.02 -34.82
C ALA A 404 -5.45 -6.88 -36.05
N THR A 405 -6.17 -7.93 -36.44
CA THR A 405 -7.17 -7.92 -37.53
C THR A 405 -8.58 -7.61 -37.05
N ARG A 406 -8.81 -7.61 -35.73
CA ARG A 406 -10.14 -7.46 -35.12
C ARG A 406 -10.61 -6.01 -35.19
N ASN A 407 -11.86 -5.81 -35.61
CA ASN A 407 -12.45 -4.49 -35.80
C ASN A 407 -13.03 -3.96 -34.49
N MET A 408 -12.31 -3.09 -33.77
CA MET A 408 -12.76 -2.56 -32.48
C MET A 408 -14.11 -1.83 -32.54
N SER A 409 -14.53 -1.33 -33.71
CA SER A 409 -15.87 -0.74 -33.87
C SER A 409 -17.00 -1.76 -33.76
N GLU A 410 -16.77 -3.04 -34.05
CA GLU A 410 -17.76 -4.11 -33.84
C GLU A 410 -17.92 -4.45 -32.36
N LEU A 411 -16.81 -4.48 -31.61
CA LEU A 411 -16.82 -4.64 -30.14
C LEU A 411 -17.63 -3.52 -29.48
N VAL A 412 -17.33 -2.25 -29.82
CA VAL A 412 -18.07 -1.08 -29.31
C VAL A 412 -19.54 -1.14 -29.71
N ALA A 413 -19.86 -1.44 -30.98
CA ALA A 413 -21.24 -1.47 -31.46
C ALA A 413 -22.08 -2.57 -30.78
N ALA A 414 -21.49 -3.73 -30.48
CA ALA A 414 -22.14 -4.81 -29.74
C ALA A 414 -22.39 -4.39 -28.27
N PHE A 415 -21.38 -3.83 -27.60
CA PHE A 415 -21.47 -3.51 -26.18
C PHE A 415 -22.36 -2.29 -25.90
N GLU A 416 -22.49 -1.34 -26.83
CA GLU A 416 -23.43 -0.22 -26.74
C GLU A 416 -24.91 -0.64 -26.86
N GLN A 417 -25.22 -1.90 -27.23
CA GLN A 417 -26.58 -2.44 -27.12
C GLN A 417 -26.93 -2.92 -25.71
N LEU A 418 -25.93 -3.19 -24.86
CA LEU A 418 -26.16 -3.73 -23.52
C LEU A 418 -26.72 -2.64 -22.59
N PRO A 419 -27.58 -2.98 -21.62
CA PRO A 419 -28.11 -2.03 -20.65
C PRO A 419 -27.04 -1.68 -19.60
N TYR A 420 -25.89 -1.13 -20.00
CA TYR A 420 -24.70 -0.99 -19.13
C TYR A 420 -24.74 0.21 -18.17
N ARG A 421 -25.71 1.12 -18.28
CA ARG A 421 -25.80 2.28 -17.39
C ARG A 421 -26.12 1.86 -15.96
N TYR A 422 -25.52 2.51 -14.98
CA TYR A 422 -25.59 2.10 -13.58
C TYR A 422 -27.01 2.03 -13.02
N ASP A 423 -27.90 2.95 -13.37
CA ASP A 423 -29.30 2.95 -12.92
C ASP A 423 -30.26 2.15 -13.80
N ASP A 424 -29.80 1.66 -14.96
CA ASP A 424 -30.64 0.94 -15.92
C ASP A 424 -30.85 -0.52 -15.48
N LYS A 425 -32.00 -0.83 -14.89
CA LYS A 425 -32.31 -2.20 -14.43
C LYS A 425 -32.97 -3.08 -15.51
N THR A 426 -32.88 -2.69 -16.78
CA THR A 426 -33.38 -3.52 -17.89
C THR A 426 -32.67 -4.88 -17.90
N PRO A 427 -33.40 -6.00 -17.89
CA PRO A 427 -32.78 -7.32 -17.98
C PRO A 427 -32.09 -7.51 -19.34
N GLU A 428 -30.86 -8.01 -19.31
CA GLU A 428 -30.19 -8.59 -20.47
C GLU A 428 -30.52 -10.09 -20.53
N PRO A 429 -31.40 -10.56 -21.43
CA PRO A 429 -31.93 -11.93 -21.39
C PRO A 429 -30.91 -13.02 -21.70
N GLU A 430 -29.83 -12.70 -22.43
CA GLU A 430 -28.80 -13.68 -22.80
C GLU A 430 -27.66 -13.75 -21.78
N ALA A 431 -27.54 -12.75 -20.89
CA ALA A 431 -26.60 -12.79 -19.78
C ALA A 431 -27.13 -13.67 -18.64
N SER A 432 -26.32 -14.64 -18.23
CA SER A 432 -26.63 -15.52 -17.09
C SER A 432 -26.56 -14.78 -15.74
N SER A 433 -25.67 -13.80 -15.66
CA SER A 433 -25.61 -12.82 -14.56
C SER A 433 -25.04 -11.50 -15.05
N TRP A 434 -25.33 -10.43 -14.31
CA TRP A 434 -24.66 -9.14 -14.46
C TRP A 434 -24.53 -8.45 -13.12
N PHE A 435 -23.52 -7.61 -12.98
CA PHE A 435 -23.39 -6.67 -11.87
C PHE A 435 -22.89 -5.31 -12.35
N LYS A 436 -23.17 -4.29 -11.56
CA LYS A 436 -22.84 -2.90 -11.83
C LYS A 436 -22.21 -2.28 -10.61
N LYS A 437 -21.23 -1.41 -10.80
CA LYS A 437 -20.58 -0.65 -9.74
C LYS A 437 -20.44 0.83 -10.09
N GLN A 438 -20.57 1.66 -9.08
CA GLN A 438 -20.22 3.08 -9.05
C GLN A 438 -19.15 3.27 -7.99
N THR A 439 -18.07 3.97 -8.32
CA THR A 439 -16.99 4.32 -7.41
C THR A 439 -16.83 5.83 -7.35
N VAL A 440 -16.78 6.37 -6.14
CA VAL A 440 -16.60 7.81 -5.87
C VAL A 440 -15.49 7.98 -4.86
N THR A 441 -14.51 8.83 -5.15
CA THR A 441 -13.51 9.28 -4.18
C THR A 441 -13.80 10.73 -3.81
N ASP A 442 -13.99 11.00 -2.52
CA ASP A 442 -14.30 12.34 -2.03
C ASP A 442 -13.03 13.22 -1.84
N SER A 443 -13.22 14.48 -1.44
CA SER A 443 -12.11 15.41 -1.18
C SER A 443 -11.22 15.01 0.01
N ASN A 444 -11.69 14.10 0.85
CA ASN A 444 -10.95 13.55 2.00
C ASN A 444 -10.21 12.26 1.63
N LYS A 445 -10.19 11.87 0.35
CA LYS A 445 -9.65 10.60 -0.18
C LYS A 445 -10.43 9.34 0.26
N VAL A 446 -11.64 9.48 0.78
CA VAL A 446 -12.49 8.33 1.09
C VAL A 446 -13.09 7.80 -0.22
N THR A 447 -12.76 6.56 -0.58
CA THR A 447 -13.26 5.90 -1.79
C THR A 447 -14.40 4.96 -1.43
N THR A 448 -15.60 5.23 -1.95
CA THR A 448 -16.77 4.36 -1.78
C THR A 448 -17.14 3.73 -3.11
N THR A 449 -17.14 2.41 -3.17
CA THR A 449 -17.68 1.60 -4.26
C THR A 449 -19.04 1.03 -3.83
N ILE A 450 -20.11 1.40 -4.52
CA ILE A 450 -21.42 0.74 -4.41
C ILE A 450 -21.59 -0.15 -5.62
N SER A 451 -21.99 -1.40 -5.39
CA SER A 451 -22.28 -2.37 -6.44
C SER A 451 -23.58 -3.13 -6.18
N TYR A 452 -24.21 -3.59 -7.25
CA TYR A 452 -25.36 -4.46 -7.18
C TYR A 452 -25.49 -5.37 -8.41
N ASP A 453 -26.23 -6.47 -8.25
CA ASP A 453 -26.37 -7.49 -9.29
C ASP A 453 -27.83 -7.70 -9.76
N ASN A 454 -27.99 -8.60 -10.74
CA ASN A 454 -29.27 -9.02 -11.28
C ASN A 454 -30.19 -9.75 -10.28
N GLN A 455 -29.71 -10.06 -9.06
CA GLN A 455 -30.51 -10.63 -7.96
C GLN A 455 -30.95 -9.55 -6.96
N GLY A 456 -30.55 -8.29 -7.16
CA GLY A 456 -30.85 -7.19 -6.24
C GLY A 456 -30.01 -7.22 -4.95
N ARG A 457 -28.88 -7.95 -4.93
CA ARG A 457 -27.94 -7.94 -3.81
C ARG A 457 -27.05 -6.72 -3.94
N TYR A 458 -27.06 -5.84 -2.94
CA TYR A 458 -26.20 -4.65 -2.90
C TYR A 458 -25.01 -4.87 -1.97
N ARG A 459 -23.82 -4.43 -2.41
CA ARG A 459 -22.60 -4.33 -1.60
C ARG A 459 -22.06 -2.91 -1.67
N LYS A 460 -21.61 -2.37 -0.54
CA LYS A 460 -20.90 -1.11 -0.42
C LYS A 460 -19.57 -1.36 0.25
N PHE A 461 -18.49 -1.03 -0.44
CA PHE A 461 -17.12 -1.13 0.06
C PHE A 461 -16.56 0.28 0.19
N THR A 462 -16.16 0.68 1.39
CA THR A 462 -15.55 1.99 1.66
C THR A 462 -14.10 1.78 2.08
N ILE A 463 -13.17 2.43 1.40
CA ILE A 463 -11.76 2.59 1.82
C ILE A 463 -11.63 3.99 2.41
N PHE A 464 -11.14 4.09 3.64
CA PHE A 464 -10.95 5.34 4.36
C PHE A 464 -9.57 5.96 4.04
N ALA A 465 -9.39 7.22 4.43
CA ALA A 465 -8.19 7.99 4.13
C ALA A 465 -6.91 7.45 4.82
N ASP A 466 -7.06 6.60 5.83
CA ASP A 466 -5.99 5.91 6.56
C ASP A 466 -5.67 4.52 5.98
N GLY A 467 -6.31 4.11 4.88
CA GLY A 467 -6.12 2.80 4.24
C GLY A 467 -7.01 1.68 4.80
N THR A 468 -7.68 1.88 5.93
CA THR A 468 -8.65 0.91 6.45
C THR A 468 -9.89 0.81 5.57
N HIS A 469 -10.66 -0.27 5.71
CA HIS A 469 -11.82 -0.50 4.87
C HIS A 469 -13.04 -1.05 5.64
N LYS A 470 -14.22 -0.92 5.04
CA LYS A 470 -15.47 -1.48 5.56
C LYS A 470 -16.33 -2.00 4.42
N GLU A 471 -16.83 -3.23 4.56
CA GLU A 471 -17.88 -3.76 3.71
C GLU A 471 -19.25 -3.71 4.42
N GLU A 472 -20.28 -3.31 3.68
CA GLU A 472 -21.68 -3.28 4.10
C GLU A 472 -22.57 -3.87 2.99
N CYS A 473 -23.62 -4.60 3.37
CA CYS A 473 -24.56 -5.22 2.43
C CYS A 473 -25.98 -4.65 2.58
N GLY A 474 -26.77 -4.72 1.51
CA GLY A 474 -28.14 -4.22 1.45
C GLY A 474 -28.99 -4.88 0.35
N THR A 475 -30.23 -4.42 0.20
CA THR A 475 -31.18 -4.92 -0.82
C THR A 475 -31.82 -3.83 -1.69
N ASP A 476 -31.61 -2.56 -1.35
CA ASP A 476 -32.21 -1.39 -2.01
C ASP A 476 -31.21 -0.28 -2.36
N GLY A 477 -29.95 -0.40 -1.92
CA GLY A 477 -28.92 0.63 -2.06
C GLY A 477 -29.03 1.81 -1.07
N VAL A 478 -29.92 1.72 -0.09
CA VAL A 478 -30.20 2.78 0.90
C VAL A 478 -30.00 2.27 2.33
N ALA A 479 -30.54 1.09 2.65
CA ALA A 479 -30.35 0.42 3.93
C ALA A 479 -29.11 -0.49 3.88
N TRP A 480 -28.16 -0.21 4.76
CA TRP A 480 -26.88 -0.90 4.87
C TRP A 480 -26.72 -1.60 6.21
N GLY A 481 -26.26 -2.85 6.19
CA GLY A 481 -25.99 -3.66 7.38
C GLY A 481 -24.76 -4.54 7.19
N THR A 482 -24.53 -5.44 8.15
CA THR A 482 -23.47 -6.46 8.03
C THR A 482 -23.76 -7.41 6.87
N CYS A 483 -22.74 -7.73 6.08
CA CYS A 483 -22.81 -8.82 5.12
C CYS A 483 -22.93 -10.15 5.87
N ASN A 484 -24.05 -10.86 5.68
CA ASN A 484 -24.14 -12.27 6.04
C ASN A 484 -23.38 -13.07 4.98
N GLN A 485 -22.53 -13.99 5.41
CA GLN A 485 -21.87 -14.97 4.54
C GLN A 485 -22.89 -15.98 4.00
#